data_AF-A0A7Y2C2T5-F1
#
_entry.id   AF-A0A7Y2C2T5-F1
#
_cell.length_a   1.000
_cell.length_b   1.000
_cell.length_c   1.000
_cell.angle_alpha   90.00
_cell.angle_beta   90.00
_cell.angle_gamma   90.00
#
_symmetry.space_group_name_H-M   'P 1'
#
loop_
_entity.id
_entity.type
_entity.pdbx_description
1 polymer ?
#
loop_
_entity_poly.entity_id
_entity_poly.type
_entity_poly.pdbx_seq_one_letter_code
_entity_poly.pdbx_strand_id
1 'polypeptide(L)'
;MRKFCLLACLFPFLAIGQPPIDRYQDSIFTNYTETTNILFSTGVPQPEPGGGFYEWVTGYPLNVDEYNTSPVDLEMNIFLPSGDTLSKRPLIIICFGGGFLSGSKDHWSIRLLCERLAKYGFVTAAIDYRLGMNIFDSDLANRAVYRGLQDARSAVRFFRADAAGTNTYKIDPNQIFVGGHSSGAFMALHNAYLDKESERPLSTYEWTQDGNLVPDQLCLDCVGDNQSFDGHANGIFSLAGAVGFTSFIEGANDPKVAMFHSIDDGTVPYYSGEPFSDISILVFGSDLPEVHGSFPISQQADIVGLPYQFFSYTNRGHGVHEDDPDLYMDIIPGISDWFFNEELKPTHEILYGDTSVCSATAQQSYILDDGTGFYFDWVVNGGILVNPDNYSSNITVLWDPGASDRSLTVVPYSCLDAKGDTVVLEVEWYDSGVNVFLGVTNLWSNSGNWSLGHLPTYCEDVEIVSSLGLPTLEVSTEANIHSLF
;
A
#
# COMPACT_ATOMS: atom_id res chain seq x y z
N MET A 1 -62.58 35.15 0.10
CA MET A 1 -61.42 34.38 -0.40
C MET A 1 -60.58 33.96 0.80
N ARG A 2 -60.64 32.67 1.19
CA ARG A 2 -59.87 32.13 2.31
C ARG A 2 -58.40 32.01 1.89
N LYS A 3 -57.49 32.64 2.63
CA LYS A 3 -56.04 32.49 2.50
C LYS A 3 -55.64 31.18 3.18
N PHE A 4 -55.10 30.23 2.42
CA PHE A 4 -54.39 29.07 2.95
C PHE A 4 -52.93 29.47 3.19
N CYS A 5 -52.49 29.49 4.44
CA CYS A 5 -51.06 29.48 4.77
C CYS A 5 -50.59 28.03 4.71
N LEU A 6 -49.78 27.69 3.70
CA LEU A 6 -48.97 26.48 3.70
C LEU A 6 -47.78 26.71 4.64
N LEU A 7 -47.83 26.06 5.80
CA LEU A 7 -46.69 25.89 6.68
C LEU A 7 -45.77 24.85 6.01
N ALA A 8 -44.66 25.29 5.42
CA ALA A 8 -43.61 24.38 4.98
C ALA A 8 -42.84 23.91 6.22
N CYS A 9 -43.04 22.66 6.62
CA CYS A 9 -42.19 21.96 7.57
C CYS A 9 -40.81 21.79 6.94
N LEU A 10 -39.88 22.70 7.24
CA LEU A 10 -38.46 22.51 7.03
C LEU A 10 -37.98 21.48 8.07
N PHE A 11 -37.91 20.21 7.68
CA PHE A 11 -37.06 19.25 8.38
C PHE A 11 -35.61 19.68 8.16
N PRO A 12 -34.80 19.85 9.22
CA PRO A 12 -33.36 20.02 9.06
C PRO A 12 -32.82 18.67 8.59
N PHE A 13 -32.49 18.55 7.31
CA PHE A 13 -31.57 17.53 6.86
C PHE A 13 -30.22 17.86 7.52
N LEU A 14 -29.89 17.15 8.59
CA LEU A 14 -28.49 17.00 9.02
C LEU A 14 -27.79 16.29 7.86
N ALA A 15 -27.03 17.05 7.08
CA ALA A 15 -26.14 16.50 6.07
C ALA A 15 -24.99 15.82 6.80
N ILE A 16 -25.19 14.55 7.19
CA ILE A 16 -24.09 13.65 7.49
C ILE A 16 -23.37 13.46 6.14
N GLY A 17 -22.08 13.79 6.09
CA GLY A 17 -21.28 13.62 4.86
C GLY A 17 -21.43 12.17 4.36
N GLN A 18 -21.63 12.00 3.06
CA GLN A 18 -21.56 10.65 2.49
C GLN A 18 -20.14 10.11 2.70
N PRO A 19 -19.98 8.81 3.02
CA PRO A 19 -18.65 8.23 3.14
C PRO A 19 -17.86 8.40 1.84
N PRO A 20 -16.52 8.43 1.90
CA PRO A 20 -15.68 8.43 0.72
C PRO A 20 -16.00 7.26 -0.22
N ILE A 21 -15.71 7.45 -1.51
CA ILE A 21 -15.77 6.37 -2.48
C ILE A 21 -14.59 5.44 -2.19
N ASP A 22 -14.86 4.15 -2.04
CA ASP A 22 -13.82 3.14 -1.84
C ASP A 22 -12.88 3.06 -3.05
N ARG A 23 -11.58 3.22 -2.82
CA ARG A 23 -10.57 3.34 -3.87
C ARG A 23 -9.63 2.14 -3.93
N TYR A 24 -8.93 2.03 -5.06
CA TYR A 24 -7.77 1.16 -5.27
C TYR A 24 -8.02 -0.36 -5.28
N GLN A 25 -9.26 -0.83 -5.16
CA GLN A 25 -9.56 -2.27 -5.32
C GLN A 25 -10.36 -2.56 -6.58
N ASP A 26 -11.06 -1.56 -7.11
CA ASP A 26 -11.89 -1.68 -8.30
C ASP A 26 -11.82 -0.41 -9.18
N SER A 27 -12.27 -0.54 -10.43
CA SER A 27 -12.39 0.60 -11.35
C SER A 27 -13.51 1.52 -10.90
N ILE A 28 -13.15 2.69 -10.36
CA ILE A 28 -14.09 3.74 -9.94
C ILE A 28 -14.13 4.93 -10.90
N PHE A 29 -13.10 5.10 -11.74
CA PHE A 29 -13.07 6.11 -12.79
C PHE A 29 -13.36 5.47 -14.15
N THR A 30 -14.27 6.07 -14.92
CA THR A 30 -14.58 5.61 -16.29
C THR A 30 -13.43 5.92 -17.26
N ASN A 31 -12.76 7.06 -17.08
CA ASN A 31 -11.75 7.60 -17.99
C ASN A 31 -10.47 8.02 -17.24
N TYR A 32 -9.38 8.11 -17.99
CA TYR A 32 -8.10 8.68 -17.57
C TYR A 32 -7.65 9.74 -18.59
N THR A 33 -6.75 10.63 -18.17
CA THR A 33 -6.02 11.53 -19.06
C THR A 33 -4.57 11.05 -19.13
N GLU A 34 -4.01 11.04 -20.33
CA GLU A 34 -2.61 10.73 -20.55
C GLU A 34 -1.85 11.97 -21.02
N THR A 35 -0.68 12.22 -20.43
CA THR A 35 0.28 13.21 -20.92
C THR A 35 1.56 12.48 -21.33
N THR A 36 1.89 12.54 -22.61
CA THR A 36 3.02 11.80 -23.21
C THR A 36 4.30 12.62 -23.23
N ASN A 37 5.44 11.93 -23.24
CA ASN A 37 6.77 12.50 -23.49
C ASN A 37 7.16 13.62 -22.50
N ILE A 38 6.90 13.38 -21.21
CA ILE A 38 7.38 14.24 -20.13
C ILE A 38 8.85 13.90 -19.86
N LEU A 39 9.74 14.85 -20.10
CA LEU A 39 11.16 14.74 -19.76
C LEU A 39 11.33 14.66 -18.24
N PHE A 40 12.00 13.62 -17.74
CA PHE A 40 12.27 13.45 -16.31
C PHE A 40 13.75 13.35 -15.94
N SER A 41 14.62 13.04 -16.91
CA SER A 41 16.06 12.94 -16.70
C SER A 41 16.80 13.37 -17.96
N THR A 42 17.74 14.30 -17.81
CA THR A 42 18.42 14.98 -18.93
C THR A 42 19.86 14.51 -19.08
N GLY A 43 20.28 14.23 -20.32
CA GLY A 43 21.68 14.01 -20.69
C GLY A 43 22.41 12.89 -19.94
N VAL A 44 21.71 11.82 -19.58
CA VAL A 44 22.31 10.66 -18.90
C VAL A 44 23.20 9.87 -19.86
N PRO A 45 24.35 9.33 -19.42
CA PRO A 45 25.27 8.65 -20.31
C PRO A 45 24.73 7.27 -20.70
N GLN A 46 24.40 7.10 -21.98
CA GLN A 46 24.04 5.83 -22.59
C GLN A 46 25.23 5.29 -23.39
N PRO A 47 25.63 4.02 -23.22
CA PRO A 47 26.72 3.44 -23.99
C PRO A 47 26.32 3.23 -25.45
N GLU A 48 27.28 3.42 -26.35
CA GLU A 48 27.10 3.18 -27.78
C GLU A 48 27.26 1.70 -28.12
N PRO A 49 26.57 1.18 -29.16
CA PRO A 49 26.81 -0.17 -29.65
C PRO A 49 28.27 -0.34 -30.10
N GLY A 50 28.96 -1.38 -29.60
CA GLY A 50 30.35 -1.67 -29.96
C GLY A 50 30.50 -2.42 -31.30
N GLY A 51 29.38 -2.79 -31.91
CA GLY A 51 29.29 -3.53 -33.16
C GLY A 51 29.52 -5.02 -32.98
N GLY A 52 29.92 -5.65 -34.09
CA GLY A 52 30.13 -7.09 -34.16
C GLY A 52 29.00 -7.83 -34.85
N PHE A 53 29.17 -9.15 -34.99
CA PHE A 53 28.26 -9.99 -35.77
C PHE A 53 26.83 -9.99 -35.22
N TYR A 54 26.67 -10.16 -33.91
CA TYR A 54 25.35 -10.27 -33.30
C TYR A 54 24.56 -8.96 -33.35
N GLU A 55 25.18 -7.82 -33.07
CA GLU A 55 24.52 -6.51 -33.23
C GLU A 55 24.16 -6.24 -34.70
N TRP A 56 25.04 -6.60 -35.65
CA TRP A 56 24.76 -6.45 -37.08
C TRP A 56 23.57 -7.29 -37.56
N VAL A 57 23.45 -8.53 -37.09
CA VAL A 57 22.35 -9.44 -37.49
C VAL A 57 21.05 -9.10 -36.78
N THR A 58 21.10 -8.75 -35.49
CA THR A 58 19.89 -8.57 -34.66
C THR A 58 19.36 -7.15 -34.64
N GLY A 59 20.24 -6.14 -34.83
CA GLY A 59 19.91 -4.74 -34.63
C GLY A 59 19.81 -4.31 -33.17
N TYR A 60 20.13 -5.19 -32.21
CA TYR A 60 20.09 -4.87 -30.78
C TYR A 60 21.49 -4.52 -30.24
N PRO A 61 21.58 -3.61 -29.25
CA PRO A 61 22.84 -3.18 -28.62
C PRO A 61 23.32 -4.22 -27.60
N LEU A 62 23.73 -5.40 -28.08
CA LEU A 62 24.11 -6.61 -27.31
C LEU A 62 25.59 -6.65 -26.90
N ASN A 63 26.40 -5.71 -27.39
CA ASN A 63 27.84 -5.63 -27.18
C ASN A 63 28.26 -4.16 -27.03
N VAL A 64 27.60 -3.43 -26.12
CA VAL A 64 27.86 -1.99 -25.96
C VAL A 64 29.25 -1.69 -25.40
N ASP A 65 29.81 -0.57 -25.83
CA ASP A 65 31.09 -0.03 -25.37
C ASP A 65 30.86 0.91 -24.18
N GLU A 66 31.13 0.44 -22.96
CA GLU A 66 30.93 1.24 -21.75
C GLU A 66 31.87 2.45 -21.64
N TYR A 67 32.97 2.48 -22.40
CA TYR A 67 33.91 3.60 -22.48
C TYR A 67 33.49 4.68 -23.50
N ASN A 68 32.48 4.41 -24.34
CA ASN A 68 31.98 5.33 -25.34
C ASN A 68 30.49 5.59 -25.10
N THR A 69 30.15 6.75 -24.56
CA THR A 69 28.77 7.09 -24.21
C THR A 69 28.31 8.36 -24.92
N SER A 70 27.02 8.44 -25.21
CA SER A 70 26.35 9.67 -25.62
C SER A 70 25.30 10.09 -24.57
N PRO A 71 25.07 11.40 -24.41
CA PRO A 71 24.00 11.88 -23.55
C PRO A 71 22.64 11.56 -24.18
N VAL A 72 21.73 10.98 -23.40
CA VAL A 72 20.34 10.76 -23.79
C VAL A 72 19.39 11.38 -22.77
N ASP A 73 18.27 11.88 -23.26
CA ASP A 73 17.16 12.38 -22.46
C ASP A 73 16.13 11.27 -22.28
N LEU A 74 15.63 11.08 -21.06
CA LEU A 74 14.63 10.05 -20.75
C LEU A 74 13.27 10.70 -20.48
N GLU A 75 12.24 10.15 -21.12
CA GLU A 75 10.88 10.63 -21.06
C GLU A 75 9.94 9.62 -20.39
N MET A 76 8.76 10.09 -19.97
CA MET A 76 7.71 9.25 -19.42
C MET A 76 6.32 9.64 -19.95
N ASN A 77 5.39 8.71 -19.91
CA ASN A 77 3.97 8.95 -20.13
C ASN A 77 3.23 8.84 -18.79
N ILE A 78 2.48 9.87 -18.42
CA ILE A 78 1.78 9.95 -17.13
C ILE A 78 0.28 9.83 -17.34
N PHE A 79 -0.35 8.94 -16.58
CA PHE A 79 -1.78 8.64 -16.62
C PHE A 79 -2.43 9.08 -15.31
N LEU A 80 -3.49 9.88 -15.41
CA LEU A 80 -4.25 10.40 -14.26
C LEU A 80 -5.72 10.02 -14.37
N PRO A 81 -6.39 9.61 -13.27
CA PRO A 81 -7.83 9.44 -13.25
C PRO A 81 -8.54 10.75 -13.58
N SER A 82 -9.50 10.70 -14.51
CA SER A 82 -10.25 11.89 -14.94
C SER A 82 -11.29 12.30 -13.90
N GLY A 83 -11.31 13.58 -13.53
CA GLY A 83 -12.29 14.13 -12.59
C GLY A 83 -12.01 13.81 -11.12
N ASP A 84 -10.83 13.28 -10.81
CA ASP A 84 -10.43 12.96 -9.46
C ASP A 84 -10.18 14.22 -8.60
N THR A 85 -10.79 14.24 -7.43
CA THR A 85 -10.75 15.34 -6.47
C THR A 85 -9.68 15.21 -5.40
N LEU A 86 -9.04 14.04 -5.23
CA LEU A 86 -7.98 13.89 -4.23
C LEU A 86 -6.81 14.82 -4.53
N SER A 87 -6.27 15.43 -3.46
CA SER A 87 -5.14 16.35 -3.51
C SER A 87 -3.79 15.66 -3.49
N LYS A 88 -3.76 14.38 -3.08
CA LYS A 88 -2.61 13.47 -3.09
C LYS A 88 -3.10 12.05 -3.34
N ARG A 89 -2.33 11.28 -4.12
CA ARG A 89 -2.66 9.91 -4.54
C ARG A 89 -1.39 9.05 -4.59
N PRO A 90 -1.49 7.74 -4.37
CA PRO A 90 -0.39 6.84 -4.64
C PRO A 90 0.02 6.89 -6.12
N LEU A 91 1.33 6.77 -6.35
CA LEU A 91 1.94 6.74 -7.67
C LEU A 91 2.49 5.33 -7.94
N ILE A 92 2.29 4.82 -9.15
CA ILE A 92 2.93 3.60 -9.64
C ILE A 92 3.75 3.92 -10.89
N ILE A 93 5.07 3.81 -10.80
CA ILE A 93 6.00 3.93 -11.92
C ILE A 93 6.22 2.53 -12.51
N ILE A 94 5.97 2.36 -13.81
CA ILE A 94 5.99 1.06 -14.50
C ILE A 94 7.06 1.05 -15.58
N CYS A 95 8.03 0.15 -15.44
CA CYS A 95 9.14 -0.04 -16.34
C CYS A 95 8.86 -1.19 -17.32
N PHE A 96 9.09 -0.97 -18.61
CA PHE A 96 8.89 -1.98 -19.65
C PHE A 96 9.97 -3.08 -19.62
N GLY A 97 9.68 -4.23 -20.26
CA GLY A 97 10.64 -5.33 -20.43
C GLY A 97 11.61 -5.13 -21.59
N GLY A 98 12.20 -6.22 -22.11
CA GLY A 98 13.10 -6.13 -23.28
C GLY A 98 14.59 -6.20 -22.96
N GLY A 99 14.93 -6.66 -21.76
CA GLY A 99 16.29 -7.10 -21.41
C GLY A 99 17.33 -5.98 -21.38
N PHE A 100 16.91 -4.72 -21.22
CA PHE A 100 17.75 -3.53 -21.40
C PHE A 100 18.25 -3.32 -22.84
N LEU A 101 17.74 -4.07 -23.81
CA LEU A 101 18.20 -4.05 -25.20
C LEU A 101 17.20 -3.38 -26.15
N SER A 102 15.92 -3.38 -25.77
CA SER A 102 14.82 -2.93 -26.62
C SER A 102 13.60 -2.56 -25.80
N GLY A 103 12.64 -1.91 -26.44
CA GLY A 103 11.37 -1.52 -25.84
C GLY A 103 11.27 -0.01 -25.62
N SER A 104 10.16 0.41 -25.02
CA SER A 104 9.90 1.79 -24.60
C SER A 104 8.73 1.84 -23.63
N LYS A 105 8.52 3.00 -23.02
CA LYS A 105 7.31 3.36 -22.25
C LYS A 105 5.97 3.15 -23.01
N ASP A 106 6.03 2.97 -24.34
CA ASP A 106 4.87 2.78 -25.19
C ASP A 106 4.50 1.30 -25.42
N HIS A 107 5.17 0.35 -24.75
CA HIS A 107 4.82 -1.08 -24.83
C HIS A 107 3.35 -1.30 -24.42
N TRP A 108 2.59 -2.06 -25.22
CA TRP A 108 1.13 -2.16 -25.10
C TRP A 108 0.69 -2.65 -23.70
N SER A 109 1.34 -3.67 -23.15
CA SER A 109 0.99 -4.24 -21.84
C SER A 109 1.31 -3.29 -20.70
N ILE A 110 2.37 -2.49 -20.83
CA ILE A 110 2.78 -1.48 -19.84
C ILE A 110 1.80 -0.31 -19.83
N ARG A 111 1.35 0.11 -21.01
CA ARG A 111 0.27 1.09 -21.13
C ARG A 111 -1.03 0.56 -20.54
N LEU A 112 -1.43 -0.68 -20.84
CA LEU A 112 -2.63 -1.28 -20.24
C LEU A 112 -2.57 -1.37 -18.71
N LEU A 113 -1.41 -1.69 -18.13
CA LEU A 113 -1.20 -1.64 -16.68
C LEU A 113 -1.46 -0.24 -16.14
N CYS A 114 -0.82 0.78 -16.74
CA CYS A 114 -1.01 2.18 -16.38
C CYS A 114 -2.48 2.61 -16.46
N GLU A 115 -3.14 2.32 -17.58
CA GLU A 115 -4.53 2.72 -17.83
C GLU A 115 -5.51 2.10 -16.83
N ARG A 116 -5.35 0.81 -16.52
CA ARG A 116 -6.23 0.10 -15.58
C ARG A 116 -6.02 0.55 -14.15
N LEU A 117 -4.76 0.68 -13.71
CA LEU A 117 -4.43 1.18 -12.37
C LEU A 117 -4.84 2.66 -12.21
N ALA A 118 -4.71 3.48 -13.24
CA ALA A 118 -5.22 4.86 -13.21
C ALA A 118 -6.74 4.90 -12.97
N LYS A 119 -7.50 3.97 -13.56
CA LYS A 119 -8.95 3.86 -13.31
C LYS A 119 -9.33 3.37 -11.91
N TYR A 120 -8.39 2.73 -11.20
CA TYR A 120 -8.53 2.34 -9.78
C TYR A 120 -8.24 3.51 -8.83
N GLY A 121 -7.70 4.62 -9.35
CA GLY A 121 -7.44 5.86 -8.61
C GLY A 121 -5.97 6.20 -8.39
N PHE A 122 -5.05 5.38 -8.89
CA PHE A 122 -3.62 5.65 -8.86
C PHE A 122 -3.23 6.74 -9.87
N VAL A 123 -2.14 7.46 -9.59
CA VAL A 123 -1.36 8.05 -10.67
C VAL A 123 -0.42 6.98 -11.20
N THR A 124 -0.25 6.86 -12.51
CA THR A 124 0.75 5.93 -13.05
C THR A 124 1.66 6.61 -14.05
N ALA A 125 2.88 6.11 -14.18
CA ALA A 125 3.85 6.62 -15.14
C ALA A 125 4.60 5.46 -15.80
N ALA A 126 4.60 5.40 -17.13
CA ALA A 126 5.47 4.52 -17.88
C ALA A 126 6.73 5.28 -18.28
N ILE A 127 7.93 4.75 -17.98
CA ILE A 127 9.20 5.47 -18.19
C ILE A 127 10.04 4.82 -19.28
N ASP A 128 10.72 5.65 -20.06
CA ASP A 128 11.90 5.22 -20.82
C ASP A 128 13.11 5.12 -19.87
N TYR A 129 14.03 4.20 -20.19
CA TYR A 129 15.30 4.03 -19.48
C TYR A 129 16.40 3.71 -20.47
N ARG A 130 17.66 3.91 -20.08
CA ARG A 130 18.82 3.70 -20.95
C ARG A 130 18.89 2.25 -21.42
N LEU A 131 19.05 2.09 -22.73
CA LEU A 131 19.24 0.78 -23.36
C LEU A 131 20.73 0.53 -23.64
N GLY A 132 21.06 -0.74 -23.88
CA GLY A 132 22.41 -1.22 -24.12
C GLY A 132 22.88 -2.14 -23.01
N MET A 133 23.28 -3.35 -23.37
CA MET A 133 23.88 -4.33 -22.48
C MET A 133 24.97 -5.08 -23.24
N ASN A 134 26.08 -5.40 -22.58
CA ASN A 134 27.02 -6.38 -23.13
C ASN A 134 26.66 -7.74 -22.55
N ILE A 135 26.17 -8.67 -23.39
CA ILE A 135 25.77 -10.00 -22.95
C ILE A 135 26.90 -11.03 -22.99
N PHE A 136 28.10 -10.61 -23.39
CA PHE A 136 29.30 -11.45 -23.51
C PHE A 136 30.30 -11.22 -22.36
N ASP A 137 29.94 -10.37 -21.41
CA ASP A 137 30.77 -10.00 -20.26
C ASP A 137 29.85 -9.71 -19.07
N SER A 138 29.96 -10.55 -18.04
CA SER A 138 29.08 -10.50 -16.86
C SER A 138 29.21 -9.20 -16.08
N ASP A 139 30.41 -8.62 -16.01
CA ASP A 139 30.64 -7.38 -15.32
C ASP A 139 30.03 -6.18 -16.07
N LEU A 140 30.12 -6.19 -17.41
CA LEU A 140 29.45 -5.18 -18.25
C LEU A 140 27.92 -5.36 -18.26
N ALA A 141 27.41 -6.59 -18.13
CA ALA A 141 25.97 -6.83 -17.96
C ALA A 141 25.43 -6.21 -16.66
N ASN A 142 26.18 -6.32 -15.55
CA ASN A 142 25.84 -5.67 -14.27
C ASN A 142 25.69 -4.14 -14.42
N ARG A 143 26.52 -3.52 -15.27
CA ARG A 143 26.47 -2.08 -15.55
C ARG A 143 25.16 -1.65 -16.22
N ALA A 144 24.54 -2.50 -17.05
CA ALA A 144 23.26 -2.22 -17.67
C ALA A 144 22.11 -2.22 -16.66
N VAL A 145 22.09 -3.22 -15.75
CA VAL A 145 21.11 -3.28 -14.65
C VAL A 145 21.26 -2.05 -13.75
N TYR A 146 22.50 -1.66 -13.41
CA TYR A 146 22.77 -0.50 -12.57
C TYR A 146 22.34 0.82 -13.22
N ARG A 147 22.50 0.99 -14.55
CA ARG A 147 21.93 2.15 -15.26
C ARG A 147 20.42 2.21 -15.15
N GLY A 148 19.74 1.09 -15.42
CA GLY A 148 18.28 1.03 -15.30
C GLY A 148 17.80 1.34 -13.89
N LEU A 149 18.50 0.84 -12.86
CA LEU A 149 18.25 1.20 -11.47
C LEU A 149 18.31 2.73 -11.25
N GLN A 150 19.40 3.39 -11.69
CA GLN A 150 19.54 4.84 -11.58
C GLN A 150 18.43 5.61 -12.31
N ASP A 151 17.96 5.08 -13.45
CA ASP A 151 16.91 5.71 -14.25
C ASP A 151 15.55 5.61 -13.53
N ALA A 152 15.21 4.45 -12.95
CA ALA A 152 14.03 4.31 -12.08
C ALA A 152 14.11 5.24 -10.86
N ARG A 153 15.29 5.34 -10.21
CA ARG A 153 15.53 6.26 -9.10
C ARG A 153 15.38 7.73 -9.53
N SER A 154 15.79 8.08 -10.74
CA SER A 154 15.56 9.42 -11.31
C SER A 154 14.08 9.72 -11.52
N ALA A 155 13.28 8.75 -11.96
CA ALA A 155 11.83 8.92 -12.05
C ALA A 155 11.17 9.14 -10.68
N VAL A 156 11.57 8.40 -9.64
CA VAL A 156 11.08 8.63 -8.27
C VAL A 156 11.43 10.05 -7.80
N ARG A 157 12.67 10.50 -8.02
CA ARG A 157 13.13 11.85 -7.68
C ARG A 157 12.37 12.95 -8.41
N PHE A 158 12.02 12.74 -9.68
CA PHE A 158 11.18 13.66 -10.44
C PHE A 158 9.84 13.90 -9.76
N PHE A 159 9.14 12.85 -9.34
CA PHE A 159 7.85 12.99 -8.67
C PHE A 159 7.95 13.56 -7.26
N ARG A 160 8.99 13.20 -6.49
CA ARG A 160 9.24 13.82 -5.18
C ARG A 160 9.58 15.31 -5.30
N ALA A 161 10.31 15.70 -6.34
CA ALA A 161 10.60 17.10 -6.63
C ALA A 161 9.33 17.89 -7.02
N ASP A 162 8.48 17.33 -7.89
CA ASP A 162 7.18 17.95 -8.22
C ASP A 162 6.30 18.09 -6.98
N ALA A 163 6.20 17.04 -6.16
CA ALA A 163 5.39 17.02 -4.94
C ALA A 163 5.86 18.02 -3.87
N ALA A 164 7.16 18.31 -3.80
CA ALA A 164 7.71 19.36 -2.93
C ALA A 164 7.44 20.78 -3.45
N GLY A 165 7.13 20.93 -4.74
CA GLY A 165 6.80 22.19 -5.40
C GLY A 165 5.31 22.40 -5.56
N THR A 166 4.84 22.42 -6.81
CA THR A 166 3.42 22.66 -7.15
C THR A 166 2.55 21.42 -6.97
N ASN A 167 3.15 20.24 -6.85
CA ASN A 167 2.49 18.94 -6.88
C ASN A 167 1.50 18.84 -8.05
N THR A 168 2.01 19.09 -9.24
CA THR A 168 1.24 19.15 -10.49
C THR A 168 0.45 17.86 -10.71
N TYR A 169 1.05 16.73 -10.36
CA TYR A 169 0.44 15.41 -10.53
C TYR A 169 -0.41 14.98 -9.33
N LYS A 170 -0.43 15.77 -8.25
CA LYS A 170 -1.15 15.48 -6.99
C LYS A 170 -0.83 14.07 -6.47
N ILE A 171 0.46 13.76 -6.36
CA ILE A 171 0.94 12.51 -5.79
C ILE A 171 1.27 12.68 -4.32
N ASP A 172 1.24 11.59 -3.56
CA ASP A 172 1.83 11.52 -2.23
C ASP A 172 3.29 11.06 -2.33
N PRO A 173 4.29 11.86 -1.91
CA PRO A 173 5.71 11.50 -2.03
C PRO A 173 6.12 10.32 -1.15
N ASN A 174 5.27 9.89 -0.21
CA ASN A 174 5.48 8.73 0.66
C ASN A 174 4.75 7.46 0.17
N GLN A 175 4.06 7.54 -0.98
CA GLN A 175 3.32 6.42 -1.57
C GLN A 175 3.71 6.28 -3.06
N ILE A 176 5.02 6.12 -3.31
CA ILE A 176 5.57 5.92 -4.64
C ILE A 176 6.00 4.46 -4.79
N PHE A 177 5.32 3.73 -5.66
CA PHE A 177 5.62 2.36 -6.00
C PHE A 177 6.33 2.26 -7.34
N VAL A 178 7.24 1.30 -7.47
CA VAL A 178 7.92 1.01 -8.74
C VAL A 178 7.67 -0.45 -9.11
N GLY A 179 7.33 -0.73 -10.35
CA GLY A 179 7.26 -2.09 -10.84
C GLY A 179 7.53 -2.18 -12.32
N GLY A 180 7.42 -3.39 -12.86
CA GLY A 180 7.68 -3.59 -14.27
C GLY A 180 7.72 -5.05 -14.66
N HIS A 181 8.03 -5.27 -15.93
CA HIS A 181 8.19 -6.60 -16.51
C HIS A 181 9.65 -6.86 -16.90
N SER A 182 10.15 -8.07 -16.68
CA SER A 182 11.48 -8.50 -17.16
C SER A 182 12.58 -7.54 -16.68
N SER A 183 13.33 -6.87 -17.56
CA SER A 183 14.29 -5.82 -17.19
C SER A 183 13.69 -4.72 -16.30
N GLY A 184 12.45 -4.31 -16.54
CA GLY A 184 11.73 -3.38 -15.67
C GLY A 184 11.45 -3.94 -14.26
N ALA A 185 11.25 -5.25 -14.14
CA ALA A 185 11.11 -5.94 -12.86
C ALA A 185 12.47 -6.05 -12.11
N PHE A 186 13.57 -6.22 -12.84
CA PHE A 186 14.92 -6.09 -12.26
C PHE A 186 15.12 -4.67 -11.72
N MET A 187 14.75 -3.63 -12.46
CA MET A 187 14.86 -2.24 -11.99
C MET A 187 14.05 -2.02 -10.70
N ALA A 188 12.83 -2.54 -10.62
CA ALA A 188 12.00 -2.43 -9.43
C ALA A 188 12.63 -3.14 -8.22
N LEU A 189 13.03 -4.40 -8.38
CA LEU A 189 13.67 -5.19 -7.32
C LEU A 189 14.98 -4.54 -6.83
N HIS A 190 15.83 -4.07 -7.74
CA HIS A 190 17.07 -3.39 -7.35
C HIS A 190 16.80 -1.98 -6.80
N ASN A 191 15.71 -1.31 -7.18
CA ASN A 191 15.32 -0.04 -6.57
C ASN A 191 14.98 -0.23 -5.09
N ALA A 192 14.27 -1.30 -4.76
CA ALA A 192 13.93 -1.62 -3.38
C ALA A 192 15.13 -2.10 -2.55
N TYR A 193 15.95 -3.01 -3.10
CA TYR A 193 16.87 -3.82 -2.30
C TYR A 193 18.36 -3.53 -2.51
N LEU A 194 18.76 -2.95 -3.66
CA LEU A 194 20.13 -2.44 -3.82
C LEU A 194 20.13 -0.95 -3.44
N ASP A 195 20.01 -0.69 -2.15
CA ASP A 195 19.75 0.65 -1.60
C ASP A 195 20.98 1.26 -0.91
N LYS A 196 22.10 0.54 -0.83
CA LYS A 196 23.36 1.04 -0.28
C LYS A 196 24.46 1.13 -1.31
N GLU A 197 25.26 2.18 -1.19
CA GLU A 197 26.50 2.33 -1.97
C GLU A 197 27.50 1.18 -1.74
N SER A 198 27.45 0.51 -0.59
CA SER A 198 28.30 -0.66 -0.32
C SER A 198 27.90 -1.91 -1.09
N GLU A 199 26.68 -1.96 -1.65
CA GLU A 199 26.14 -3.09 -2.43
C GLU A 199 26.35 -2.91 -3.93
N ARG A 200 26.74 -1.70 -4.34
CA ARG A 200 27.05 -1.34 -5.72
C ARG A 200 28.09 -2.32 -6.30
N PRO A 201 27.83 -2.97 -7.46
CA PRO A 201 28.75 -3.93 -8.04
C PRO A 201 30.10 -3.29 -8.36
N LEU A 202 31.20 -4.02 -8.14
CA LEU A 202 32.56 -3.51 -8.39
C LEU A 202 32.77 -3.08 -9.85
N SER A 203 32.08 -3.72 -10.79
CA SER A 203 32.15 -3.40 -12.23
C SER A 203 31.56 -2.04 -12.61
N THR A 204 30.83 -1.41 -11.71
CA THR A 204 30.25 -0.09 -11.96
C THR A 204 31.23 1.05 -11.65
N TYR A 205 32.32 0.77 -10.93
CA TYR A 205 33.39 1.73 -10.66
C TYR A 205 34.30 1.93 -11.88
N GLU A 206 35.11 2.99 -11.87
CA GLU A 206 36.07 3.26 -12.95
C GLU A 206 37.12 2.13 -13.08
N TRP A 207 37.38 1.70 -14.32
CA TRP A 207 38.47 0.77 -14.63
C TRP A 207 39.06 1.00 -16.03
N THR A 208 40.05 0.18 -16.42
CA THR A 208 40.59 0.16 -17.79
C THR A 208 40.31 -1.17 -18.47
N GLN A 209 39.66 -1.14 -19.64
CA GLN A 209 39.40 -2.30 -20.50
C GLN A 209 40.07 -2.06 -21.86
N ASP A 210 40.97 -2.95 -22.28
CA ASP A 210 41.69 -2.87 -23.56
C ASP A 210 42.39 -1.51 -23.84
N GLY A 211 42.83 -0.84 -22.77
CA GLY A 211 43.47 0.48 -22.86
C GLY A 211 42.51 1.67 -22.91
N ASN A 212 41.20 1.42 -22.93
CA ASN A 212 40.16 2.43 -22.81
C ASN A 212 39.72 2.59 -21.34
N LEU A 213 39.50 3.83 -20.93
CA LEU A 213 38.94 4.14 -19.61
C LEU A 213 37.43 3.91 -19.65
N VAL A 214 36.94 2.97 -18.84
CA VAL A 214 35.50 2.81 -18.59
C VAL A 214 35.15 3.68 -17.39
N PRO A 215 34.27 4.68 -17.53
CA PRO A 215 33.97 5.63 -16.48
C PRO A 215 33.15 5.00 -15.35
N ASP A 216 33.31 5.60 -14.16
CA ASP A 216 32.46 5.34 -12.99
C ASP A 216 30.99 5.71 -13.30
N GLN A 217 30.05 4.81 -12.99
CA GLN A 217 28.62 5.06 -13.17
C GLN A 217 28.01 5.98 -12.10
N LEU A 218 28.81 6.45 -11.15
CA LEU A 218 28.45 7.26 -9.98
C LEU A 218 27.50 6.53 -9.01
N CYS A 219 27.18 7.21 -7.90
CA CYS A 219 26.30 6.70 -6.87
C CYS A 219 24.85 6.50 -7.36
N LEU A 220 24.02 5.81 -6.56
CA LEU A 220 22.63 5.45 -6.88
C LEU A 220 21.79 6.64 -7.36
N ASP A 221 21.97 7.79 -6.72
CA ASP A 221 21.23 9.04 -7.00
C ASP A 221 22.11 10.15 -7.62
N CYS A 222 23.28 9.80 -8.18
CA CYS A 222 24.24 10.78 -8.71
C CYS A 222 24.11 11.04 -10.22
N VAL A 223 23.24 10.31 -10.92
CA VAL A 223 23.01 10.45 -12.38
C VAL A 223 21.61 11.01 -12.62
N GLY A 224 21.44 11.80 -13.69
CA GLY A 224 20.15 12.39 -14.05
C GLY A 224 19.77 13.59 -13.18
N ASP A 225 18.50 13.98 -13.25
CA ASP A 225 18.00 15.20 -12.61
C ASP A 225 17.53 14.97 -11.16
N ASN A 226 17.26 16.07 -10.44
CA ASN A 226 16.66 16.08 -9.08
C ASN A 226 17.46 15.32 -8.00
N GLN A 227 18.80 15.32 -8.09
CA GLN A 227 19.72 14.57 -7.23
C GLN A 227 19.66 14.87 -5.72
N SER A 228 18.99 15.96 -5.32
CA SER A 228 18.76 16.28 -3.90
C SER A 228 17.60 15.52 -3.27
N PHE A 229 16.78 14.83 -4.06
CA PHE A 229 15.67 14.01 -3.60
C PHE A 229 16.10 12.55 -3.53
N ASP A 230 15.46 11.79 -2.66
CA ASP A 230 15.66 10.35 -2.55
C ASP A 230 14.97 9.60 -3.71
N GLY A 231 15.66 8.64 -4.32
CA GLY A 231 15.17 7.82 -5.43
C GLY A 231 14.61 6.45 -5.03
N HIS A 232 14.59 6.12 -3.74
CA HIS A 232 14.11 4.83 -3.22
C HIS A 232 12.58 4.76 -3.18
N ALA A 233 11.99 3.71 -3.75
CA ALA A 233 10.55 3.50 -3.77
C ALA A 233 10.02 3.02 -2.41
N ASN A 234 8.74 3.31 -2.12
CA ASN A 234 8.08 2.90 -0.88
C ASN A 234 7.59 1.44 -0.92
N GLY A 235 7.45 0.86 -2.12
CA GLY A 235 7.02 -0.51 -2.35
C GLY A 235 7.16 -0.86 -3.83
N ILE A 236 7.16 -2.14 -4.15
CA ILE A 236 7.42 -2.59 -5.51
C ILE A 236 6.52 -3.74 -5.96
N PHE A 237 6.40 -3.92 -7.28
CA PHE A 237 5.90 -5.18 -7.85
C PHE A 237 6.81 -5.67 -8.97
N SER A 238 6.87 -6.98 -9.16
CA SER A 238 7.80 -7.64 -10.08
C SER A 238 7.05 -8.63 -10.97
N LEU A 239 7.03 -8.39 -12.28
CA LEU A 239 6.49 -9.30 -13.28
C LEU A 239 7.69 -10.00 -13.97
N ALA A 240 7.99 -11.23 -13.59
CA ALA A 240 9.14 -12.00 -14.09
C ALA A 240 10.50 -11.29 -13.90
N GLY A 241 10.82 -10.91 -12.67
CA GLY A 241 12.10 -10.28 -12.30
C GLY A 241 13.03 -11.17 -11.47
N ALA A 242 14.28 -10.72 -11.32
CA ALA A 242 15.29 -11.34 -10.46
C ALA A 242 16.21 -10.28 -9.82
N VAL A 243 16.91 -10.67 -8.76
CA VAL A 243 17.97 -9.88 -8.09
C VAL A 243 19.34 -10.51 -8.33
N GLY A 244 20.40 -9.69 -8.36
CA GLY A 244 21.77 -10.20 -8.43
C GLY A 244 22.17 -10.98 -7.17
N PHE A 245 21.76 -10.51 -5.99
CA PHE A 245 22.00 -11.20 -4.72
C PHE A 245 20.76 -11.14 -3.84
N THR A 246 20.34 -12.27 -3.27
CA THR A 246 19.23 -12.27 -2.31
C THR A 246 19.59 -11.53 -1.02
N SER A 247 20.87 -11.43 -0.67
CA SER A 247 21.34 -10.70 0.51
C SER A 247 21.07 -9.19 0.49
N PHE A 248 20.66 -8.64 -0.65
CA PHE A 248 20.13 -7.27 -0.75
C PHE A 248 18.82 -7.11 0.03
N ILE A 249 18.11 -8.20 0.30
CA ILE A 249 16.91 -8.20 1.12
C ILE A 249 17.32 -8.50 2.56
N GLU A 250 17.20 -7.50 3.41
CA GLU A 250 17.83 -7.46 4.72
C GLU A 250 16.84 -7.58 5.88
N GLY A 251 15.60 -7.11 5.72
CA GLY A 251 14.66 -7.10 6.84
C GLY A 251 13.22 -6.70 6.54
N ALA A 252 12.40 -6.80 7.59
CA ALA A 252 10.98 -6.45 7.58
C ALA A 252 10.65 -4.99 7.22
N ASN A 253 11.65 -4.10 7.24
CA ASN A 253 11.49 -2.68 6.92
C ASN A 253 11.83 -2.33 5.47
N ASP A 254 12.35 -3.29 4.69
CA ASP A 254 12.60 -3.06 3.27
C ASP A 254 11.27 -2.86 2.53
N PRO A 255 11.27 -2.22 1.35
CA PRO A 255 10.06 -2.03 0.57
C PRO A 255 9.36 -3.37 0.28
N LYS A 256 8.08 -3.43 0.60
CA LYS A 256 7.24 -4.62 0.39
C LYS A 256 7.09 -4.93 -1.10
N VAL A 257 6.87 -6.21 -1.43
CA VAL A 257 6.84 -6.67 -2.83
C VAL A 257 5.68 -7.60 -3.15
N ALA A 258 5.02 -7.34 -4.29
CA ALA A 258 4.19 -8.32 -4.98
C ALA A 258 4.95 -8.91 -6.18
N MET A 259 5.13 -10.23 -6.22
CA MET A 259 5.85 -10.92 -7.28
C MET A 259 4.93 -11.81 -8.10
N PHE A 260 5.12 -11.82 -9.41
CA PHE A 260 4.41 -12.65 -10.38
C PHE A 260 5.45 -13.35 -11.23
N HIS A 261 5.49 -14.68 -11.21
CA HIS A 261 6.50 -15.42 -11.96
C HIS A 261 5.98 -16.79 -12.37
N SER A 262 6.26 -17.19 -13.61
CA SER A 262 5.91 -18.52 -14.10
C SER A 262 7.10 -19.47 -14.02
N ILE A 263 6.87 -20.71 -13.59
CA ILE A 263 7.91 -21.76 -13.49
C ILE A 263 8.47 -22.12 -14.87
N ASP A 264 7.67 -21.98 -15.92
CA ASP A 264 8.06 -22.19 -17.32
C ASP A 264 8.63 -20.92 -17.99
N ASP A 265 9.05 -19.92 -17.23
CA ASP A 265 9.84 -18.80 -17.74
C ASP A 265 11.27 -19.26 -18.07
N GLY A 266 11.57 -19.35 -19.37
CA GLY A 266 12.92 -19.67 -19.86
C GLY A 266 13.77 -18.44 -20.23
N THR A 267 13.26 -17.22 -20.00
CA THR A 267 14.01 -15.96 -20.20
C THR A 267 14.57 -15.44 -18.88
N VAL A 268 13.76 -15.31 -17.83
CA VAL A 268 14.25 -14.97 -16.50
C VAL A 268 14.06 -16.18 -15.61
N PRO A 269 15.10 -16.64 -14.88
CA PRO A 269 14.97 -17.84 -14.08
C PRO A 269 13.95 -17.63 -12.95
N TYR A 270 12.99 -18.55 -12.83
CA TYR A 270 12.10 -18.64 -11.67
C TYR A 270 12.88 -18.96 -10.38
N TYR A 271 13.91 -19.81 -10.50
CA TYR A 271 14.86 -20.18 -9.45
C TYR A 271 16.14 -19.32 -9.53
N SER A 272 17.33 -19.92 -9.47
CA SER A 272 18.59 -19.25 -9.77
C SER A 272 19.12 -19.73 -11.11
N GLY A 273 19.77 -18.84 -11.87
CA GLY A 273 20.41 -19.18 -13.13
C GLY A 273 20.81 -17.96 -13.93
N GLU A 274 21.38 -18.19 -15.11
CA GLU A 274 21.64 -17.11 -16.06
C GLU A 274 20.35 -16.72 -16.80
N PRO A 275 20.10 -15.42 -17.04
CA PRO A 275 19.04 -14.97 -17.92
C PRO A 275 19.21 -15.46 -19.37
N PHE A 276 18.13 -15.41 -20.13
CA PHE A 276 18.03 -15.75 -21.56
C PHE A 276 18.35 -17.21 -21.89
N SER A 277 18.10 -18.15 -20.97
CA SER A 277 18.41 -19.57 -21.17
C SER A 277 17.78 -20.18 -22.44
N ASP A 278 16.55 -19.80 -22.80
CA ASP A 278 15.84 -20.27 -24.00
C ASP A 278 16.47 -19.83 -25.33
N ILE A 279 17.16 -18.68 -25.33
CA ILE A 279 17.80 -18.12 -26.53
C ILE A 279 19.33 -18.21 -26.47
N SER A 280 19.90 -18.70 -25.37
CA SER A 280 21.34 -18.87 -25.14
C SER A 280 22.03 -19.71 -26.23
N ILE A 281 21.35 -20.72 -26.78
CA ILE A 281 21.88 -21.55 -27.87
C ILE A 281 22.05 -20.79 -29.21
N LEU A 282 21.36 -19.66 -29.37
CA LEU A 282 21.47 -18.80 -30.56
C LEU A 282 22.60 -17.77 -30.44
N VAL A 283 23.09 -17.54 -29.22
CA VAL A 283 24.16 -16.58 -28.92
C VAL A 283 25.35 -17.31 -28.29
N PHE A 284 26.25 -17.80 -29.13
CA PHE A 284 27.48 -18.44 -28.65
C PHE A 284 28.36 -17.43 -27.92
N GLY A 285 28.74 -17.78 -26.69
CA GLY A 285 29.69 -17.02 -25.88
C GLY A 285 29.06 -15.99 -24.96
N SER A 286 27.75 -16.04 -24.72
CA SER A 286 27.15 -15.23 -23.65
C SER A 286 27.79 -15.55 -22.30
N ASP A 287 28.04 -14.52 -21.51
CA ASP A 287 28.57 -14.62 -20.14
C ASP A 287 27.73 -13.66 -19.29
N LEU A 288 26.61 -14.15 -18.77
CA LEU A 288 25.74 -13.37 -17.90
C LEU A 288 25.89 -13.85 -16.46
N PRO A 289 25.80 -12.96 -15.47
CA PRO A 289 25.86 -13.37 -14.08
C PRO A 289 24.66 -14.26 -13.73
N GLU A 290 24.88 -15.19 -12.80
CA GLU A 290 23.77 -15.88 -12.13
C GLU A 290 22.93 -14.85 -11.37
N VAL A 291 21.60 -14.95 -11.54
CA VAL A 291 20.62 -14.12 -10.83
C VAL A 291 19.60 -14.99 -10.12
N HIS A 292 18.84 -14.40 -9.21
CA HIS A 292 17.90 -15.06 -8.32
C HIS A 292 16.48 -14.55 -8.55
N GLY A 293 15.63 -15.40 -9.12
CA GLY A 293 14.22 -15.12 -9.39
C GLY A 293 13.33 -15.06 -8.16
N SER A 294 12.02 -15.04 -8.42
CA SER A 294 11.03 -14.82 -7.37
C SER A 294 11.00 -15.92 -6.30
N PHE A 295 11.38 -17.16 -6.61
CA PHE A 295 11.40 -18.23 -5.60
C PHE A 295 12.55 -18.07 -4.57
N PRO A 296 13.82 -17.88 -4.95
CA PRO A 296 14.86 -17.53 -3.99
C PRO A 296 14.58 -16.21 -3.25
N ILE A 297 13.99 -15.21 -3.93
CA ILE A 297 13.57 -13.95 -3.29
C ILE A 297 12.54 -14.23 -2.19
N SER A 298 11.52 -15.05 -2.45
CA SER A 298 10.49 -15.38 -1.44
C SER A 298 11.09 -16.13 -0.25
N GLN A 299 12.04 -17.05 -0.50
CA GLN A 299 12.74 -17.75 0.57
C GLN A 299 13.55 -16.80 1.45
N GLN A 300 14.23 -15.82 0.86
CA GLN A 300 14.95 -14.82 1.62
C GLN A 300 14.00 -13.92 2.41
N ALA A 301 12.89 -13.50 1.81
CA ALA A 301 11.86 -12.71 2.47
C ALA A 301 11.32 -13.43 3.72
N ASP A 302 11.06 -14.74 3.62
CA ASP A 302 10.68 -15.59 4.77
C ASP A 302 11.76 -15.58 5.88
N ILE A 303 13.05 -15.64 5.50
CA ILE A 303 14.19 -15.67 6.44
C ILE A 303 14.33 -14.36 7.21
N VAL A 304 14.16 -13.22 6.54
CA VAL A 304 14.36 -11.89 7.14
C VAL A 304 13.06 -11.26 7.68
N GLY A 305 11.92 -11.90 7.45
CA GLY A 305 10.60 -11.43 7.88
C GLY A 305 10.04 -10.28 7.06
N LEU A 306 10.43 -10.15 5.78
CA LEU A 306 9.88 -9.17 4.85
C LEU A 306 8.47 -9.58 4.42
N PRO A 307 7.42 -8.75 4.61
CA PRO A 307 6.12 -9.01 4.02
C PRO A 307 6.16 -8.99 2.48
N TYR A 308 5.64 -10.04 1.86
CA TYR A 308 5.54 -10.16 0.41
C TYR A 308 4.30 -10.95 0.00
N GLN A 309 3.91 -10.77 -1.27
CA GLN A 309 2.96 -11.64 -1.95
C GLN A 309 3.64 -12.29 -3.15
N PHE A 310 3.48 -13.60 -3.33
CA PHE A 310 4.05 -14.32 -4.48
C PHE A 310 3.00 -15.13 -5.24
N PHE A 311 2.70 -14.66 -6.44
CA PHE A 311 1.87 -15.34 -7.43
C PHE A 311 2.75 -16.20 -8.34
N SER A 312 2.74 -17.51 -8.08
CA SER A 312 3.48 -18.50 -8.84
C SER A 312 2.57 -19.18 -9.87
N TYR A 313 3.01 -19.21 -11.13
CA TYR A 313 2.30 -19.81 -12.26
C TYR A 313 3.12 -20.94 -12.90
N THR A 314 2.49 -21.76 -13.73
CA THR A 314 3.15 -22.91 -14.39
C THR A 314 3.05 -22.92 -15.90
N ASN A 315 2.30 -21.98 -16.48
CA ASN A 315 1.87 -22.01 -17.88
C ASN A 315 1.67 -20.61 -18.49
N ARG A 316 2.39 -19.60 -18.01
CA ARG A 316 2.36 -18.23 -18.55
C ARG A 316 3.66 -17.83 -19.24
N GLY A 317 4.74 -18.59 -19.06
CA GLY A 317 6.06 -18.24 -19.58
C GLY A 317 6.54 -16.87 -19.09
N HIS A 318 7.36 -16.22 -19.92
CA HIS A 318 8.00 -14.94 -19.58
C HIS A 318 7.04 -13.75 -19.53
N GLY A 319 6.03 -13.72 -20.42
CA GLY A 319 4.96 -12.72 -20.43
C GLY A 319 3.91 -13.01 -19.35
N VAL A 320 4.33 -13.10 -18.08
CA VAL A 320 3.48 -13.58 -16.97
C VAL A 320 2.19 -12.77 -16.77
N HIS A 321 2.19 -11.52 -17.24
CA HIS A 321 1.05 -10.61 -17.20
C HIS A 321 0.28 -10.50 -18.52
N GLU A 322 0.82 -11.02 -19.62
CA GLU A 322 0.31 -10.80 -20.98
C GLU A 322 -0.58 -11.98 -21.44
N ASP A 323 -1.85 -11.70 -21.67
CA ASP A 323 -2.83 -12.56 -22.35
C ASP A 323 -3.20 -11.89 -23.68
N ASP A 324 -2.20 -11.74 -24.56
CA ASP A 324 -2.23 -10.92 -25.79
C ASP A 324 -3.57 -11.04 -26.54
N PRO A 325 -4.30 -9.93 -26.77
CA PRO A 325 -3.88 -8.52 -26.63
C PRO A 325 -4.26 -7.85 -25.30
N ASP A 326 -4.54 -8.62 -24.25
CA ASP A 326 -4.94 -8.11 -22.95
C ASP A 326 -3.98 -8.53 -21.82
N LEU A 327 -4.27 -8.12 -20.59
CA LEU A 327 -3.64 -8.63 -19.37
C LEU A 327 -4.45 -9.78 -18.79
N TYR A 328 -3.76 -10.76 -18.20
CA TYR A 328 -4.44 -11.73 -17.35
C TYR A 328 -5.24 -11.02 -16.25
N MET A 329 -6.47 -11.50 -15.99
CA MET A 329 -7.45 -10.80 -15.14
C MET A 329 -7.01 -10.60 -13.69
N ASP A 330 -6.10 -11.44 -13.20
CA ASP A 330 -5.56 -11.40 -11.84
C ASP A 330 -4.42 -10.40 -11.65
N ILE A 331 -3.84 -9.84 -12.72
CA ILE A 331 -2.67 -8.96 -12.61
C ILE A 331 -3.00 -7.64 -11.92
N ILE A 332 -4.07 -6.97 -12.35
CA ILE A 332 -4.46 -5.68 -11.76
C ILE A 332 -4.88 -5.85 -10.30
N PRO A 333 -5.81 -6.76 -9.95
CA PRO A 333 -6.15 -7.01 -8.54
C PRO A 333 -4.93 -7.47 -7.72
N GLY A 334 -4.09 -8.36 -8.25
CA GLY A 334 -2.92 -8.85 -7.52
C GLY A 334 -1.91 -7.76 -7.15
N ILE A 335 -1.73 -6.75 -8.02
CA ILE A 335 -0.89 -5.57 -7.72
C ILE A 335 -1.62 -4.65 -6.74
N SER A 336 -2.87 -4.32 -7.06
CA SER A 336 -3.63 -3.26 -6.40
C SER A 336 -4.07 -3.65 -4.99
N ASP A 337 -4.59 -4.85 -4.79
CA ASP A 337 -5.02 -5.36 -3.49
C ASP A 337 -3.85 -5.53 -2.53
N TRP A 338 -2.67 -5.88 -3.05
CA TRP A 338 -1.47 -5.99 -2.21
C TRP A 338 -1.07 -4.64 -1.63
N PHE A 339 -0.88 -3.62 -2.47
CA PHE A 339 -0.57 -2.27 -1.98
C PHE A 339 -1.70 -1.70 -1.13
N PHE A 340 -2.95 -1.99 -1.48
CA PHE A 340 -4.09 -1.58 -0.68
C PHE A 340 -3.98 -2.10 0.77
N ASN A 341 -3.82 -3.41 0.94
CA ASN A 341 -3.78 -4.03 2.25
C ASN A 341 -2.53 -3.65 3.05
N GLU A 342 -1.40 -3.49 2.38
CA GLU A 342 -0.12 -3.29 3.04
C GLU A 342 0.21 -1.82 3.31
N GLU A 343 -0.24 -0.89 2.47
CA GLU A 343 0.24 0.50 2.48
C GLU A 343 -0.88 1.56 2.54
N LEU A 344 -2.08 1.26 2.02
CA LEU A 344 -3.12 2.29 1.83
C LEU A 344 -4.27 2.21 2.84
N LYS A 345 -4.66 1.00 3.22
CA LYS A 345 -5.76 0.72 4.15
C LYS A 345 -5.39 1.13 5.59
N PRO A 346 -6.33 1.67 6.39
CA PRO A 346 -6.13 1.81 7.83
C PRO A 346 -5.69 0.51 8.50
N THR A 347 -4.73 0.58 9.42
CA THR A 347 -4.25 -0.60 10.18
C THR A 347 -4.71 -0.57 11.63
N HIS A 348 -4.90 -1.75 12.21
CA HIS A 348 -5.21 -1.98 13.63
C HIS A 348 -6.46 -1.23 14.11
N GLU A 349 -7.63 -1.85 14.01
CA GLU A 349 -8.91 -1.21 14.36
C GLU A 349 -9.49 -1.86 15.62
N ILE A 350 -9.07 -1.39 16.81
CA ILE A 350 -9.68 -1.84 18.08
C ILE A 350 -10.64 -0.77 18.57
N LEU A 351 -11.92 -1.14 18.71
CA LEU A 351 -12.94 -0.26 19.25
C LEU A 351 -13.06 -0.44 20.77
N TYR A 352 -12.74 0.63 21.50
CA TYR A 352 -12.84 0.70 22.95
C TYR A 352 -14.11 1.42 23.39
N GLY A 353 -14.73 0.92 24.46
CA GLY A 353 -15.86 1.53 25.15
C GLY A 353 -16.68 0.50 25.91
N ASP A 354 -17.69 0.96 26.64
CA ASP A 354 -18.54 0.09 27.46
C ASP A 354 -19.49 -0.75 26.58
N THR A 355 -19.42 -2.07 26.73
CA THR A 355 -20.34 -3.04 26.11
C THR A 355 -21.56 -3.32 27.00
N SER A 356 -21.57 -2.84 28.24
CA SER A 356 -22.68 -2.94 29.19
C SER A 356 -23.02 -1.56 29.70
N VAL A 357 -24.20 -1.04 29.33
CA VAL A 357 -24.59 0.34 29.58
C VAL A 357 -25.76 0.43 30.55
N CYS A 358 -25.58 1.25 31.58
CA CYS A 358 -26.59 1.52 32.59
C CYS A 358 -27.51 2.67 32.18
N SER A 359 -28.81 2.57 32.49
CA SER A 359 -29.76 3.66 32.25
C SER A 359 -29.39 5.00 32.91
N ALA A 360 -28.70 4.97 34.06
CA ALA A 360 -28.21 6.17 34.76
C ALA A 360 -27.00 6.82 34.06
N THR A 361 -26.27 6.07 33.24
CA THR A 361 -25.10 6.50 32.47
C THR A 361 -25.26 6.13 30.98
N ALA A 362 -26.45 6.43 30.44
CA ALA A 362 -26.81 6.08 29.06
C ALA A 362 -25.93 6.79 28.00
N GLN A 363 -25.24 7.86 28.38
CA GLN A 363 -24.27 8.53 27.52
C GLN A 363 -22.89 7.93 27.75
N GLN A 364 -22.30 7.36 26.69
CA GLN A 364 -21.03 6.65 26.73
C GLN A 364 -20.08 7.15 25.65
N SER A 365 -18.79 7.03 25.90
CA SER A 365 -17.75 7.40 24.94
C SER A 365 -17.08 6.18 24.35
N TYR A 366 -16.82 6.22 23.04
CA TYR A 366 -16.17 5.15 22.30
C TYR A 366 -15.00 5.71 21.51
N ILE A 367 -13.91 4.94 21.45
CA ILE A 367 -12.68 5.34 20.78
C ILE A 367 -12.27 4.19 19.87
N LEU A 368 -12.16 4.44 18.57
CA LEU A 368 -11.43 3.58 17.68
C LEU A 368 -9.95 3.93 17.84
N ASP A 369 -9.14 3.00 18.35
CA ASP A 369 -7.69 3.11 18.21
C ASP A 369 -7.38 2.61 16.82
N ASP A 370 -7.12 3.55 15.91
CA ASP A 370 -6.75 3.31 14.53
C ASP A 370 -5.43 4.02 14.22
N GLY A 371 -4.48 3.28 13.63
CA GLY A 371 -3.14 3.84 13.44
C GLY A 371 -3.08 4.96 12.39
N THR A 372 -4.00 4.96 11.41
CA THR A 372 -3.85 5.72 10.16
C THR A 372 -5.16 6.20 9.51
N GLY A 373 -6.33 6.04 10.14
CA GLY A 373 -7.58 6.54 9.58
C GLY A 373 -7.70 8.06 9.68
N PHE A 374 -8.49 8.62 8.76
CA PHE A 374 -8.71 10.06 8.59
C PHE A 374 -10.19 10.41 8.60
N TYR A 375 -11.04 9.52 8.07
CA TYR A 375 -12.49 9.65 8.08
C TYR A 375 -13.11 8.40 8.70
N PHE A 376 -14.17 8.56 9.48
CA PHE A 376 -14.83 7.50 10.24
C PHE A 376 -16.32 7.49 9.94
N ASP A 377 -16.79 6.42 9.29
CA ASP A 377 -18.21 6.21 9.00
C ASP A 377 -18.89 5.54 10.19
N TRP A 378 -19.25 6.34 11.20
CA TRP A 378 -19.92 5.89 12.42
C TRP A 378 -21.42 5.65 12.17
N VAL A 379 -21.90 4.45 12.48
CA VAL A 379 -23.31 4.07 12.46
C VAL A 379 -23.74 3.59 13.84
N VAL A 380 -24.74 4.26 14.42
CA VAL A 380 -25.33 3.90 15.72
C VAL A 380 -26.72 3.32 15.51
N ASN A 381 -26.95 2.11 16.02
CA ASN A 381 -28.28 1.52 16.10
C ASN A 381 -28.78 1.57 17.55
N GLY A 382 -30.00 2.05 17.80
CA GLY A 382 -30.54 2.14 19.17
C GLY A 382 -29.97 3.28 20.02
N GLY A 383 -29.45 4.34 19.40
CA GLY A 383 -28.92 5.53 20.07
C GLY A 383 -28.69 6.68 19.08
N ILE A 384 -28.10 7.78 19.57
CA ILE A 384 -27.72 8.93 18.74
C ILE A 384 -26.28 9.38 19.03
N LEU A 385 -25.57 9.86 18.01
CA LEU A 385 -24.27 10.51 18.16
C LEU A 385 -24.44 11.91 18.79
N VAL A 386 -23.64 12.18 19.82
CA VAL A 386 -23.53 13.50 20.46
C VAL A 386 -22.38 14.25 19.77
N ASN A 387 -22.70 15.39 19.14
CA ASN A 387 -21.75 16.20 18.36
C ASN A 387 -21.01 15.38 17.28
N PRO A 388 -21.72 14.87 16.26
CA PRO A 388 -21.11 14.02 15.24
C PRO A 388 -19.98 14.74 14.50
N ASP A 389 -18.83 14.08 14.42
CA ASP A 389 -17.66 14.50 13.66
C ASP A 389 -17.03 13.27 13.00
N ASN A 390 -17.17 13.16 11.68
CA ASN A 390 -16.65 12.03 10.92
C ASN A 390 -15.12 12.09 10.73
N TYR A 391 -14.44 13.09 11.28
CA TYR A 391 -12.97 13.18 11.32
C TYR A 391 -12.40 12.88 12.71
N SER A 392 -13.25 12.44 13.65
CA SER A 392 -12.85 12.03 14.99
C SER A 392 -12.98 10.52 15.16
N SER A 393 -11.89 9.87 15.60
CA SER A 393 -11.90 8.47 16.05
C SER A 393 -12.53 8.30 17.45
N ASN A 394 -12.84 9.41 18.12
CA ASN A 394 -13.53 9.44 19.41
C ASN A 394 -14.92 10.04 19.26
N ILE A 395 -15.93 9.30 19.70
CA ILE A 395 -17.33 9.73 19.65
C ILE A 395 -18.00 9.54 21.01
N THR A 396 -19.11 10.24 21.18
CA THR A 396 -20.02 10.03 22.31
C THR A 396 -21.38 9.61 21.78
N VAL A 397 -21.93 8.53 22.34
CA VAL A 397 -23.25 7.99 21.99
C VAL A 397 -24.18 8.18 23.18
N LEU A 398 -25.38 8.69 22.93
CA LEU A 398 -26.49 8.63 23.88
C LEU A 398 -27.41 7.47 23.47
N TRP A 399 -27.41 6.39 24.27
CA TRP A 399 -28.20 5.19 24.01
C TRP A 399 -29.69 5.41 24.35
N ASP A 400 -30.58 4.90 23.51
CA ASP A 400 -32.03 4.98 23.72
C ASP A 400 -32.48 3.83 24.64
N PRO A 401 -33.08 4.10 25.82
CA PRO A 401 -33.63 3.07 26.69
C PRO A 401 -34.71 2.21 26.04
N GLY A 402 -35.43 2.74 25.05
CA GLY A 402 -36.53 2.06 24.36
C GLY A 402 -36.10 1.15 23.20
N ALA A 403 -34.81 1.14 22.83
CA ALA A 403 -34.32 0.36 21.71
C ALA A 403 -34.29 -1.15 22.03
N SER A 404 -34.73 -1.97 21.07
CA SER A 404 -34.64 -3.44 21.17
C SER A 404 -33.21 -3.94 21.07
N ASP A 405 -32.42 -3.28 20.21
CA ASP A 405 -31.05 -3.65 19.88
C ASP A 405 -30.18 -2.39 19.91
N ARG A 406 -28.95 -2.53 20.40
CA ARG A 406 -27.98 -1.44 20.48
C ARG A 406 -26.64 -1.91 19.96
N SER A 407 -26.15 -1.24 18.93
CA SER A 407 -24.84 -1.53 18.37
C SER A 407 -24.19 -0.29 17.80
N LEU A 408 -22.87 -0.31 17.80
CA LEU A 408 -22.02 0.71 17.23
C LEU A 408 -21.19 0.06 16.12
N THR A 409 -21.25 0.61 14.92
CA THR A 409 -20.41 0.20 13.80
C THR A 409 -19.56 1.37 13.34
N VAL A 410 -18.32 1.08 12.96
CA VAL A 410 -17.42 2.06 12.34
C VAL A 410 -16.65 1.44 11.20
N VAL A 411 -16.48 2.22 10.14
CA VAL A 411 -15.55 1.93 9.05
C VAL A 411 -14.60 3.12 8.92
N PRO A 412 -13.30 2.98 9.24
CA PRO A 412 -12.34 4.02 9.00
C PRO A 412 -11.95 4.07 7.52
N TYR A 413 -11.53 5.23 7.04
CA TYR A 413 -10.97 5.46 5.72
C TYR A 413 -9.68 6.25 5.88
N SER A 414 -8.63 5.89 5.14
CA SER A 414 -7.39 6.66 5.14
C SER A 414 -7.58 8.02 4.44
N CYS A 415 -6.58 8.91 4.55
CA CYS A 415 -6.60 10.19 3.84
C CYS A 415 -6.55 10.06 2.31
N LEU A 416 -6.35 8.82 1.82
CA LEU A 416 -6.35 8.46 0.41
C LEU A 416 -7.67 7.82 -0.02
N ASP A 417 -8.72 7.89 0.82
CA ASP A 417 -10.03 7.24 0.63
C ASP A 417 -9.97 5.70 0.53
N ALA A 418 -8.91 5.06 1.04
CA ALA A 418 -8.84 3.60 1.13
C ALA A 418 -9.66 3.12 2.33
N LYS A 419 -10.59 2.18 2.10
CA LYS A 419 -11.55 1.73 3.11
C LYS A 419 -10.98 0.67 4.06
N GLY A 420 -11.12 0.91 5.36
CA GLY A 420 -10.75 -0.01 6.43
C GLY A 420 -11.73 -1.18 6.60
N ASP A 421 -11.47 -2.00 7.62
CA ASP A 421 -12.40 -3.04 8.01
C ASP A 421 -13.64 -2.45 8.69
N THR A 422 -14.70 -3.26 8.78
CA THR A 422 -15.89 -2.87 9.54
C THR A 422 -15.76 -3.40 10.95
N VAL A 423 -15.69 -2.51 11.93
CA VAL A 423 -15.69 -2.87 13.35
C VAL A 423 -17.08 -2.70 13.93
N VAL A 424 -17.55 -3.73 14.64
CA VAL A 424 -18.88 -3.74 15.28
C VAL A 424 -18.71 -4.01 16.77
N LEU A 425 -19.39 -3.21 17.58
CA LEU A 425 -19.51 -3.37 19.03
C LEU A 425 -20.98 -3.45 19.41
N GLU A 426 -21.38 -4.59 19.96
CA GLU A 426 -22.72 -4.81 20.50
C GLU A 426 -22.81 -4.28 21.94
N VAL A 427 -23.92 -3.64 22.28
CA VAL A 427 -24.14 -3.03 23.60
C VAL A 427 -25.34 -3.67 24.30
N GLU A 428 -25.09 -4.20 25.48
CA GLU A 428 -26.11 -4.68 26.40
C GLU A 428 -26.63 -3.53 27.28
N TRP A 429 -27.95 -3.50 27.48
CA TRP A 429 -28.62 -2.48 28.28
C TRP A 429 -29.09 -3.02 29.62
N TYR A 430 -28.87 -2.23 30.66
CA TYR A 430 -29.24 -2.56 32.03
C TYR A 430 -29.94 -1.38 32.69
N ASP A 431 -31.14 -1.61 33.20
CA ASP A 431 -31.85 -0.60 33.97
C ASP A 431 -31.16 -0.40 35.33
N SER A 432 -31.00 0.86 35.72
CA SER A 432 -30.34 1.22 36.96
C SER A 432 -31.35 1.19 38.10
N GLY A 433 -30.95 0.61 39.23
CA GLY A 433 -31.78 0.55 40.42
C GLY A 433 -30.92 0.65 41.67
N VAL A 434 -31.40 1.35 42.69
CA VAL A 434 -30.80 1.34 44.03
C VAL A 434 -31.76 0.63 44.96
N ASN A 435 -31.27 -0.42 45.62
CA ASN A 435 -32.04 -1.16 46.61
C ASN A 435 -31.49 -0.89 47.99
N VAL A 436 -32.37 -0.47 48.88
CA VAL A 436 -32.00 -0.06 50.23
C VAL A 436 -32.41 -1.15 51.21
N PHE A 437 -31.46 -1.69 51.96
CA PHE A 437 -31.73 -2.61 53.05
C PHE A 437 -32.27 -1.83 54.25
N LEU A 438 -33.55 -2.03 54.55
CA LEU A 438 -34.22 -1.38 55.68
C LEU A 438 -33.97 -2.23 56.93
N GLY A 439 -32.80 -2.06 57.55
CA GLY A 439 -32.31 -2.87 58.68
C GLY A 439 -33.22 -2.96 59.90
N VAL A 440 -34.28 -2.13 59.98
CA VAL A 440 -35.31 -2.20 61.02
C VAL A 440 -36.41 -3.23 60.74
N THR A 441 -36.62 -3.60 59.48
CA THR A 441 -37.68 -4.55 59.04
C THR A 441 -37.13 -5.82 58.39
N ASN A 442 -35.81 -5.95 58.20
CA ASN A 442 -35.17 -7.03 57.41
C ASN A 442 -35.79 -7.18 56.00
N LEU A 443 -36.18 -6.06 55.38
CA LEU A 443 -36.80 -6.03 54.07
C LEU A 443 -36.04 -5.04 53.17
N TRP A 444 -36.02 -5.33 51.88
CA TRP A 444 -35.54 -4.41 50.85
C TRP A 444 -36.60 -3.36 50.53
N SER A 445 -36.18 -2.15 50.15
CA SER A 445 -37.07 -1.09 49.65
C SER A 445 -37.93 -1.55 48.47
N ASN A 446 -37.42 -2.47 47.63
CA ASN A 446 -38.17 -3.19 46.61
C ASN A 446 -38.19 -4.70 46.90
N SER A 447 -39.05 -5.10 47.84
CA SER A 447 -39.17 -6.49 48.29
C SER A 447 -39.58 -7.47 47.18
N GLY A 448 -40.35 -7.01 46.18
CA GLY A 448 -40.81 -7.86 45.07
C GLY A 448 -39.70 -8.31 44.13
N ASN A 449 -38.61 -7.53 44.04
CA ASN A 449 -37.47 -7.84 43.18
C ASN A 449 -36.34 -8.53 43.97
N TRP A 450 -36.07 -8.14 45.23
CA TRP A 450 -34.86 -8.58 45.96
C TRP A 450 -35.08 -9.54 47.13
N SER A 451 -36.29 -9.59 47.72
CA SER A 451 -36.57 -10.52 48.83
C SER A 451 -36.75 -11.98 48.37
N LEU A 452 -36.59 -12.27 47.07
CA LEU A 452 -36.71 -13.60 46.47
C LEU A 452 -35.37 -14.20 45.99
N GLY A 453 -34.23 -13.63 46.38
CA GLY A 453 -32.91 -14.17 46.01
C GLY A 453 -32.41 -13.73 44.63
N HIS A 454 -32.91 -12.61 44.11
CA HIS A 454 -32.35 -11.95 42.93
C HIS A 454 -30.95 -11.42 43.26
N LEU A 455 -29.98 -11.76 42.40
CA LEU A 455 -28.62 -11.23 42.49
C LEU A 455 -28.58 -9.84 41.81
N PRO A 456 -27.81 -8.87 42.34
CA PRO A 456 -27.58 -7.60 41.67
C PRO A 456 -27.22 -7.78 40.20
N THR A 457 -27.92 -7.09 39.31
CA THR A 457 -27.46 -6.94 37.93
C THR A 457 -26.36 -5.88 37.83
N TYR A 458 -25.70 -5.79 36.67
CA TYR A 458 -24.53 -4.93 36.44
C TYR A 458 -24.72 -3.46 36.87
N CYS A 459 -25.94 -2.94 36.78
CA CYS A 459 -26.27 -1.53 37.07
C CYS A 459 -27.14 -1.33 38.31
N GLU A 460 -27.30 -2.36 39.14
CA GLU A 460 -28.01 -2.26 40.41
C GLU A 460 -27.05 -2.08 41.57
N ASP A 461 -27.34 -1.12 42.44
CA ASP A 461 -26.57 -0.83 43.65
C ASP A 461 -27.35 -1.22 44.91
N VAL A 462 -26.62 -1.51 45.99
CA VAL A 462 -27.14 -1.99 47.26
C VAL A 462 -26.69 -1.07 48.39
N GLU A 463 -27.64 -0.34 48.97
CA GLU A 463 -27.38 0.54 50.10
C GLU A 463 -27.86 -0.11 51.41
N ILE A 464 -26.99 -0.17 52.43
CA ILE A 464 -27.37 -0.67 53.76
C ILE A 464 -27.44 0.51 54.74
N VAL A 465 -28.65 0.89 55.14
CA VAL A 465 -28.84 2.01 56.08
C VAL A 465 -28.57 1.51 57.50
N SER A 466 -27.40 1.85 58.05
CA SER A 466 -27.10 1.57 59.46
C SER A 466 -27.87 2.56 60.35
N SER A 467 -28.76 2.06 61.22
CA SER A 467 -29.45 2.88 62.22
C SER A 467 -28.55 3.26 63.41
N LEU A 468 -27.22 3.16 63.26
CA LEU A 468 -26.22 3.22 64.33
C LEU A 468 -24.99 4.06 63.96
N GLY A 469 -25.13 5.15 63.19
CA GLY A 469 -24.10 6.21 63.10
C GLY A 469 -22.65 5.77 62.82
N LEU A 470 -22.45 4.69 62.06
CA LEU A 470 -21.14 4.23 61.60
C LEU A 470 -20.96 4.58 60.10
N PRO A 471 -19.71 4.70 59.61
CA PRO A 471 -19.45 5.21 58.27
C PRO A 471 -20.06 4.31 57.19
N THR A 472 -20.50 4.92 56.09
CA THR A 472 -20.93 4.27 54.86
C THR A 472 -19.89 3.24 54.41
N LEU A 473 -20.31 2.01 54.17
CA LEU A 473 -19.45 0.95 53.61
C LEU A 473 -19.69 0.92 52.10
N GLU A 474 -18.79 1.50 51.30
CA GLU A 474 -18.82 1.32 49.85
C GLU A 474 -18.32 -0.08 49.50
N VAL A 475 -19.17 -0.87 48.84
CA VAL A 475 -18.83 -2.22 48.38
C VAL A 475 -18.49 -2.14 46.89
N SER A 476 -17.20 -2.09 46.58
CA SER A 476 -16.71 -1.86 45.21
C SER A 476 -16.39 -3.12 44.38
N THR A 477 -16.57 -4.33 44.93
CA THR A 477 -16.27 -5.60 44.21
C THR A 477 -17.18 -6.76 44.59
N GLU A 478 -17.38 -7.68 43.63
CA GLU A 478 -18.24 -8.87 43.71
C GLU A 478 -17.88 -9.82 44.88
N ALA A 479 -16.60 -9.90 45.25
CA ALA A 479 -16.12 -10.75 46.34
C ALA A 479 -16.60 -10.31 47.73
N ASN A 480 -16.92 -9.03 47.91
CA ASN A 480 -17.36 -8.50 49.20
C ASN A 480 -18.84 -8.84 49.49
N ILE A 481 -19.64 -9.10 48.45
CA ILE A 481 -21.06 -9.44 48.55
C ILE A 481 -21.26 -10.79 49.24
N HIS A 482 -20.43 -11.79 48.93
CA HIS A 482 -20.52 -13.13 49.52
C HIS A 482 -20.24 -13.19 51.03
N SER A 483 -19.68 -12.13 51.62
CA SER A 483 -19.38 -12.06 53.05
C SER A 483 -20.52 -11.47 53.89
N LEU A 484 -21.56 -10.92 53.25
CA LEU A 484 -22.68 -10.22 53.89
C LEU A 484 -23.98 -11.04 53.96
N PHE A 485 -24.03 -12.23 53.34
CA PHE A 485 -25.19 -13.13 53.34
C PHE A 485 -25.03 -14.33 54.28
#